data_AF-A0A7V8WTK8-F1
#
_entry.id   AF-A0A7V8WTK8-F1
#
_cell.length_a   1.000
_cell.length_b   1.000
_cell.length_c   1.000
_cell.angle_alpha   90.00
_cell.angle_beta   90.00
_cell.angle_gamma   90.00
#
_symmetry.space_group_name_H-M   'P 1'
#
loop_
_entity.id
_entity.type
_entity.pdbx_description
1 polymer ?
#
loop_
_entity_poly.entity_id
_entity_poly.type
_entity_poly.pdbx_seq_one_letter_code
_entity_poly.pdbx_strand_id
1 'polypeptide(L)'
;MTDDHSACCGPSRSTTAVFPSAHEGPSDEGRGPNGQPTQSSVLSPQSFNGAGGEGRSETPRKGMIRLAGGVFLMGTDDPVGFPADGEGPVREVTLRPFLLDRHAVNNDRFAAFVKATNYRTEAERFGWSYVFHQFVPRDGSVAVAGS
;
A
#
# COMPACT_ATOMS: atom_id res chain seq x y z
N MET A 1 -16.62 -23.25 0.99
CA MET A 1 -16.45 -21.80 0.86
C MET A 1 -15.04 -21.50 1.32
N THR A 2 -14.10 -21.48 0.39
CA THR A 2 -12.71 -21.07 0.64
C THR A 2 -12.59 -19.66 0.09
N ASP A 3 -12.64 -18.69 0.99
CA ASP A 3 -12.46 -17.27 0.69
C ASP A 3 -10.96 -16.98 0.58
N ASP A 4 -10.39 -17.22 -0.61
CA ASP A 4 -9.07 -16.70 -0.97
C ASP A 4 -9.27 -15.34 -1.66
N HIS A 5 -9.80 -14.37 -0.91
CA HIS A 5 -10.00 -13.01 -1.39
C HIS A 5 -8.68 -12.25 -1.26
N SER A 6 -7.87 -12.30 -2.32
CA SER A 6 -6.84 -11.31 -2.55
C SER A 6 -7.51 -9.93 -2.55
N ALA A 7 -7.21 -9.10 -1.54
CA ALA A 7 -7.84 -7.79 -1.40
C ALA A 7 -7.54 -6.93 -2.63
N CYS A 8 -8.57 -6.25 -3.16
CA CYS A 8 -8.48 -5.40 -4.35
C CYS A 8 -7.34 -4.36 -4.28
N CYS A 9 -6.95 -3.91 -3.08
CA CYS A 9 -5.89 -2.92 -2.85
C CYS A 9 -4.57 -3.49 -2.29
N GLY A 10 -4.38 -4.81 -2.31
CA GLY A 10 -3.11 -5.41 -1.91
C GLY A 10 -2.06 -5.29 -3.02
N PRO A 11 -0.78 -4.97 -2.72
CA PRO A 11 0.27 -5.07 -3.73
C PRO A 11 0.41 -6.54 -4.15
N SER A 12 -0.03 -6.88 -5.36
CA SER A 12 0.21 -8.22 -5.90
C SER A 12 1.69 -8.32 -6.28
N ARG A 13 2.43 -9.13 -5.52
CA ARG A 13 3.73 -9.64 -5.96
C ARG A 13 3.45 -10.96 -6.67
N SER A 14 3.51 -10.97 -8.00
CA SER A 14 3.57 -12.22 -8.75
C SER A 14 4.91 -12.91 -8.46
N THR A 15 5.00 -13.67 -7.37
CA THR A 15 6.08 -14.65 -7.18
C THR A 15 5.75 -15.84 -8.08
N THR A 16 6.30 -15.83 -9.29
CA THR A 16 6.57 -17.06 -10.03
C THR A 16 8.07 -17.28 -10.01
N ALA A 17 8.57 -17.78 -8.88
CA ALA A 17 9.82 -18.53 -8.85
C ALA A 17 9.41 -20.00 -8.82
N VAL A 18 9.38 -20.63 -10.00
CA VAL A 18 9.20 -22.08 -10.13
C VAL A 18 10.46 -22.73 -9.54
N PHE A 19 10.33 -23.33 -8.36
CA PHE A 19 11.32 -24.25 -7.80
C PHE A 19 10.96 -25.66 -8.28
N PRO A 20 11.85 -26.40 -9.00
CA PRO A 20 11.58 -27.79 -9.33
C PRO A 20 11.84 -28.68 -8.10
N SER A 21 10.80 -29.39 -7.66
CA SER A 21 10.88 -30.46 -6.66
C SER A 21 11.08 -31.79 -7.39
N ALA A 22 12.19 -32.47 -7.11
CA ALA A 22 12.53 -33.78 -7.67
C ALA A 22 11.96 -34.92 -6.81
N HIS A 23 11.32 -35.90 -7.45
CA HIS A 23 11.12 -37.25 -6.91
C HIS A 23 11.32 -38.29 -8.04
N GLU A 24 12.29 -39.18 -7.81
CA GLU A 24 12.69 -40.51 -8.35
C GLU A 24 11.76 -41.17 -9.41
N GLY A 25 12.14 -41.85 -10.50
CA GLY A 25 13.31 -42.52 -11.15
C GLY A 25 12.72 -43.64 -12.09
N PRO A 26 13.43 -44.55 -12.83
CA PRO A 26 14.80 -44.60 -13.39
C PRO A 26 14.87 -45.11 -14.89
N SER A 27 16.09 -45.47 -15.36
CA SER A 27 16.54 -46.13 -16.63
C SER A 27 16.74 -45.19 -17.86
N ASP A 28 17.78 -45.24 -18.69
CA ASP A 28 18.84 -46.22 -18.97
C ASP A 28 19.96 -45.56 -19.84
N GLU A 29 21.16 -46.16 -19.86
CA GLU A 29 22.27 -46.05 -20.85
C GLU A 29 22.86 -44.67 -21.27
N GLY A 30 24.19 -44.46 -21.07
CA GLY A 30 24.92 -43.45 -21.87
C GLY A 30 26.25 -42.93 -21.33
N ARG A 31 27.35 -43.58 -21.74
CA ARG A 31 28.76 -43.35 -21.37
C ARG A 31 29.37 -42.05 -21.94
N GLY A 32 30.20 -41.35 -21.14
CA GLY A 32 31.18 -40.36 -21.61
C GLY A 32 32.02 -39.74 -20.47
N PRO A 33 33.37 -39.82 -20.48
CA PRO A 33 34.22 -39.32 -19.40
C PRO A 33 34.68 -37.87 -19.65
N ASN A 34 34.97 -37.16 -18.55
CA ASN A 34 35.52 -35.80 -18.44
C ASN A 34 34.48 -34.71 -18.17
N GLY A 35 33.99 -34.72 -16.93
CA GLY A 35 33.28 -33.60 -16.33
C GLY A 35 34.25 -32.49 -15.92
N GLN A 36 33.95 -31.27 -16.37
CA GLN A 36 34.17 -30.03 -15.64
C GLN A 36 33.25 -28.94 -16.23
N PRO A 37 32.15 -28.56 -15.57
CA PRO A 37 31.38 -27.38 -15.95
C PRO A 37 32.10 -26.11 -15.51
N THR A 38 32.16 -25.14 -16.42
CA THR A 38 32.63 -23.77 -16.22
C THR A 38 31.74 -23.05 -15.20
N GLN A 39 32.36 -22.41 -14.20
CA GLN A 39 31.63 -21.58 -13.24
C GLN A 39 31.21 -20.26 -13.91
N SER A 40 30.01 -20.23 -14.46
CA SER A 40 29.32 -18.97 -14.77
C SER A 40 28.84 -18.37 -13.45
N SER A 41 29.56 -17.34 -13.03
CA SER A 41 29.27 -16.49 -11.87
C SER A 41 27.80 -16.07 -11.82
N VAL A 42 27.07 -16.60 -10.85
CA VAL A 42 25.77 -16.09 -10.42
C VAL A 42 25.97 -14.72 -9.77
N LEU A 43 25.47 -13.67 -10.43
CA LEU A 43 25.35 -12.34 -9.85
C LEU A 43 24.35 -12.43 -8.69
N SER A 44 24.88 -12.39 -7.46
CA SER A 44 24.08 -12.14 -6.26
C SER A 44 23.35 -10.80 -6.40
N PRO A 45 22.09 -10.67 -5.96
CA PRO A 45 21.44 -9.38 -5.87
C PRO A 45 22.18 -8.55 -4.81
N GLN A 46 23.08 -7.70 -5.27
CA GLN A 46 23.77 -6.73 -4.43
C GLN A 46 22.71 -5.82 -3.80
N SER A 47 22.81 -5.71 -2.48
CA SER A 47 22.09 -4.79 -1.61
C SER A 47 21.81 -3.45 -2.29
N PHE A 48 20.59 -2.95 -2.16
CA PHE A 48 20.23 -1.56 -2.48
C PHE A 48 20.98 -0.59 -1.55
N ASN A 49 22.26 -0.35 -1.84
CA ASN A 49 23.03 0.73 -1.26
C ASN A 49 22.99 1.91 -2.24
N GLY A 50 21.92 2.70 -2.15
CA GLY A 50 21.86 4.02 -2.76
C GLY A 50 22.72 5.00 -1.97
N ALA A 51 23.84 5.39 -2.57
CA ALA A 51 24.77 6.39 -2.07
C ALA A 51 24.11 7.77 -1.87
N GLY A 52 24.62 8.50 -0.88
CA GLY A 52 24.01 9.67 -0.27
C GLY A 52 23.81 10.88 -1.18
N GLY A 53 22.59 11.43 -1.11
CA GLY A 53 22.40 12.87 -1.16
C GLY A 53 22.28 13.38 0.28
N GLU A 54 23.08 14.37 0.65
CA GLU A 54 23.07 15.00 1.97
C GLU A 54 21.65 15.48 2.31
N GLY A 55 20.95 14.69 3.13
CA GLY A 55 19.64 15.01 3.64
C GLY A 55 19.76 16.16 4.62
N ARG A 56 19.27 17.34 4.23
CA ARG A 56 18.88 18.38 5.18
C ARG A 56 18.17 17.69 6.34
N SER A 57 18.68 17.88 7.56
CA SER A 57 18.12 17.30 8.79
C SER A 57 16.68 17.79 8.94
N GLU A 58 15.74 17.06 8.33
CA GLU A 58 14.32 17.22 8.59
C GLU A 58 14.13 16.72 10.01
N THR A 59 13.82 17.63 10.93
CA THR A 59 13.21 17.26 12.21
C THR A 59 12.16 16.20 11.90
N PRO A 60 12.30 14.96 12.44
CA PRO A 60 11.35 13.91 12.16
C PRO A 60 9.97 14.44 12.51
N ARG A 61 9.09 14.62 11.50
CA ARG A 61 7.70 14.99 11.76
C ARG A 61 7.12 13.84 12.57
N LYS A 62 6.93 14.06 13.87
CA LYS A 62 6.64 13.02 14.86
C LYS A 62 5.43 12.20 14.39
N GLY A 63 5.63 10.92 14.14
CA GLY A 63 4.57 9.99 13.72
C GLY A 63 4.44 9.76 12.21
N MET A 64 5.22 10.46 11.38
CA MET A 64 5.30 10.19 9.93
C MET A 64 6.41 9.18 9.62
N ILE A 65 6.22 8.40 8.56
CA ILE A 65 7.21 7.48 8.00
C ILE A 65 7.72 8.03 6.67
N ARG A 66 9.02 7.89 6.41
CA ARG A 66 9.61 8.22 5.11
C ARG A 66 9.54 7.01 4.21
N LEU A 67 8.83 7.16 3.09
CA LEU A 67 8.80 6.19 2.01
C LEU A 67 9.81 6.64 0.95
N ALA A 68 10.64 5.70 0.49
CA ALA A 68 11.69 6.00 -0.49
C ALA A 68 11.12 6.37 -1.88
N GLY A 69 9.83 6.16 -2.11
CA GLY A 69 9.25 6.19 -3.45
C GLY A 69 9.71 4.96 -4.26
N GLY A 70 9.65 5.06 -5.57
CA GLY A 70 9.96 3.98 -6.50
C GLY A 70 8.86 3.76 -7.53
N VAL A 71 9.00 2.67 -8.27
CA VAL A 71 8.05 2.22 -9.28
C VAL A 71 7.16 1.14 -8.69
N PHE A 72 5.86 1.21 -8.93
CA PHE A 72 4.91 0.16 -8.58
C PHE A 72 3.75 0.11 -9.58
N LEU A 73 3.02 -1.00 -9.57
CA LEU A 73 1.79 -1.18 -10.34
C LEU A 73 0.60 -0.67 -9.52
N MET A 74 -0.12 0.32 -10.06
CA MET A 74 -1.28 0.95 -9.44
C MET A 74 -2.56 0.58 -10.18
N GLY A 75 -3.64 0.38 -9.43
CA GLY A 75 -4.94 -0.03 -9.95
C GLY A 75 -5.12 -1.54 -9.96
N THR A 76 -6.19 -2.02 -10.58
CA THR A 76 -6.55 -3.43 -10.68
C THR A 76 -7.09 -3.77 -12.06
N ASP A 77 -6.85 -5.01 -12.52
CA ASP A 77 -7.51 -5.61 -13.70
C ASP A 77 -8.55 -6.67 -13.25
N ASP A 78 -8.81 -6.78 -11.95
CA ASP A 78 -9.83 -7.66 -11.39
C ASP A 78 -11.22 -7.21 -11.85
N PRO A 79 -12.09 -8.12 -12.32
CA PRO A 79 -13.47 -7.78 -12.65
C PRO A 79 -14.34 -7.38 -11.44
N VAL A 80 -13.86 -7.61 -10.20
CA VAL A 80 -14.53 -7.19 -8.96
C VAL A 80 -14.35 -5.69 -8.74
N GLY A 81 -15.47 -4.99 -8.63
CA GLY A 81 -15.51 -3.54 -8.41
C GLY A 81 -16.62 -2.90 -9.23
N PHE A 82 -16.78 -1.59 -9.10
CA PHE A 82 -17.69 -0.84 -9.95
C PHE A 82 -16.90 -0.20 -11.10
N PRO A 83 -17.22 -0.49 -12.38
CA PRO A 83 -16.51 0.10 -13.52
C PRO A 83 -16.52 1.64 -13.51
N ALA A 84 -17.53 2.25 -12.90
CA ALA A 84 -17.67 3.70 -12.79
C ALA A 84 -16.63 4.35 -11.85
N ASP A 85 -16.02 3.58 -10.93
CA ASP A 85 -15.04 4.11 -9.96
C ASP A 85 -13.63 4.24 -10.57
N GLY A 86 -13.40 3.65 -11.75
CA GLY A 86 -12.14 3.81 -12.48
C GLY A 86 -10.92 3.21 -11.79
N GLU A 87 -11.09 2.10 -11.05
CA GLU A 87 -10.00 1.44 -10.32
C GLU A 87 -8.92 0.87 -11.24
N GLY A 88 -9.31 0.40 -12.43
CA GLY A 88 -8.42 -0.12 -13.45
C GLY A 88 -8.13 0.85 -14.61
N PRO A 89 -7.34 0.41 -15.61
CA PRO A 89 -6.53 -0.81 -15.59
C PRO A 89 -5.30 -0.66 -14.68
N VAL A 90 -4.59 -1.76 -14.46
CA VAL A 90 -3.25 -1.73 -13.87
C VAL A 90 -2.32 -0.89 -14.74
N ARG A 91 -1.57 0.01 -14.10
CA ARG A 91 -0.57 0.86 -14.76
C ARG A 91 0.66 1.07 -13.90
N GLU A 92 1.81 1.23 -14.54
CA GLU A 92 3.04 1.57 -13.85
C GLU A 92 3.04 3.04 -13.40
N VAL A 93 3.35 3.28 -12.12
CA VAL A 93 3.45 4.62 -11.54
C VAL A 93 4.78 4.77 -10.83
N THR A 94 5.46 5.90 -11.08
CA THR A 94 6.70 6.28 -10.39
C THR A 94 6.43 7.39 -9.40
N LEU A 95 6.79 7.17 -8.13
CA LEU A 95 6.72 8.17 -7.07
C LEU A 95 8.11 8.58 -6.59
N ARG A 96 8.30 9.88 -6.33
CA ARG A 96 9.48 10.39 -5.62
C ARG A 96 9.39 10.05 -4.12
N PRO A 97 10.50 10.07 -3.37
CA PRO A 97 10.46 9.92 -1.91
C PRO A 97 9.50 10.93 -1.25
N PHE A 98 8.75 10.50 -0.24
CA PHE A 98 7.81 11.34 0.50
C PHE A 98 7.61 10.87 1.95
N LEU A 99 7.00 11.72 2.77
CA LEU A 99 6.57 11.38 4.13
C LEU A 99 5.07 11.04 4.13
N LEU A 100 4.69 10.00 4.85
CA LEU A 100 3.31 9.57 5.03
C LEU A 100 2.99 9.46 6.52
N ASP A 101 1.83 9.95 6.94
CA ASP A 101 1.35 9.74 8.31
C ASP A 101 1.02 8.25 8.52
N ARG A 102 1.47 7.67 9.65
CA ARG A 102 1.19 6.26 9.97
C ARG A 102 -0.29 6.00 10.29
N HIS A 103 -1.00 7.03 10.74
CA HIS A 103 -2.41 6.97 11.13
C HIS A 103 -3.15 8.14 10.49
N ALA A 104 -4.43 7.93 10.18
CA ALA A 104 -5.31 9.04 9.81
C ALA A 104 -5.32 10.13 10.89
N VAL A 105 -5.64 11.36 10.49
CA VAL A 105 -5.82 12.47 11.45
C VAL A 105 -6.96 12.10 12.40
N ASN A 106 -6.68 12.07 13.69
CA ASN A 106 -7.66 11.75 14.73
C ASN A 106 -8.29 13.01 15.32
N ASN A 107 -9.32 12.81 16.15
CA ASN A 107 -10.08 13.89 16.78
C ASN A 107 -9.19 14.83 17.60
N ASP A 108 -8.23 14.31 18.38
CA ASP A 108 -7.36 15.14 19.23
C ASP A 108 -6.46 16.06 18.40
N ARG A 109 -5.88 15.53 17.31
CA ARG A 109 -5.04 16.33 16.39
C ARG A 109 -5.87 17.39 15.69
N PHE A 110 -7.07 17.04 15.22
CA PHE A 110 -7.96 18.00 14.57
C PHE A 110 -8.47 19.07 15.55
N ALA A 111 -8.80 18.70 16.79
CA ALA A 111 -9.21 19.64 17.84
C ALA A 111 -8.08 20.62 18.21
N ALA A 112 -6.84 20.15 18.30
CA ALA A 112 -5.69 21.01 18.51
C ALA A 112 -5.50 22.01 17.36
N PHE A 113 -5.70 21.57 16.11
CA PHE A 113 -5.68 22.44 14.93
C PHE A 113 -6.79 23.52 15.00
N VAL A 114 -8.03 23.13 15.30
CA VAL A 114 -9.15 24.06 15.44
C VAL A 114 -8.86 25.08 16.53
N LYS A 115 -8.37 24.66 17.71
CA LYS A 115 -8.01 25.57 18.81
C LYS A 115 -6.91 26.56 18.42
N ALA A 116 -5.92 26.13 17.63
CA ALA A 116 -4.80 26.97 17.23
C ALA A 116 -5.18 27.99 16.14
N THR A 117 -6.20 27.70 15.34
CA THR A 117 -6.51 28.47 14.11
C THR A 117 -7.90 29.11 14.11
N ASN A 118 -8.76 28.74 15.06
CA ASN A 118 -10.19 29.03 15.05
C ASN A 118 -10.90 28.59 13.75
N TYR A 119 -10.45 27.49 13.16
CA TYR A 119 -11.01 26.99 11.91
C TYR A 119 -12.46 26.49 12.09
N ARG A 120 -13.35 26.92 11.18
CA ARG A 120 -14.72 26.38 11.03
C ARG A 120 -14.82 25.52 9.77
N THR A 121 -15.25 24.28 9.94
CA THR A 121 -15.47 23.30 8.86
C THR A 121 -16.62 23.72 7.95
N GLU A 122 -16.70 23.09 6.77
CA GLU A 122 -17.84 23.30 5.87
C GLU A 122 -19.16 22.82 6.48
N ALA A 123 -19.15 21.69 7.21
CA ALA A 123 -20.32 21.19 7.92
C ALA A 123 -20.91 22.23 8.89
N GLU A 124 -20.05 22.94 9.63
CA GLU A 124 -20.49 24.02 10.53
C GLU A 124 -21.00 25.26 9.79
N ARG A 125 -20.47 25.55 8.60
CA ARG A 125 -20.90 26.70 7.79
C ARG A 125 -22.23 26.44 7.11
N PHE A 126 -22.42 25.22 6.58
CA PHE A 126 -23.68 24.80 5.98
C PHE A 126 -24.74 24.45 7.03
N GLY A 127 -24.32 24.10 8.25
CA GLY A 127 -25.22 23.71 9.34
C GLY A 127 -25.70 22.27 9.27
N TRP A 128 -25.05 21.41 8.47
CA TRP A 128 -25.40 19.99 8.34
C TRP A 128 -24.21 19.14 7.87
N SER A 129 -24.29 17.83 8.14
CA SER A 129 -23.44 16.80 7.56
C SER A 129 -24.19 15.47 7.54
N TYR A 130 -23.62 14.44 6.93
CA TYR A 130 -24.23 13.11 6.89
C TYR A 130 -24.02 12.36 8.20
N VAL A 131 -25.08 11.71 8.68
CA VAL A 131 -25.04 10.75 9.79
C VAL A 131 -25.65 9.44 9.30
N PHE A 132 -25.01 8.32 9.61
CA PHE A 132 -25.57 7.01 9.27
C PHE A 132 -26.86 6.76 10.04
N HIS A 133 -27.91 6.28 9.37
CA HIS A 133 -29.28 6.26 9.91
C HIS A 133 -29.42 5.48 11.24
N GLN A 134 -28.56 4.50 11.52
CA GLN A 134 -28.58 3.76 12.78
C GLN A 134 -28.13 4.57 13.99
N PHE A 135 -27.43 5.69 13.78
CA PHE A 135 -27.00 6.61 14.83
C PHE A 135 -27.95 7.81 14.98
N VAL A 136 -29.03 7.86 14.21
CA VAL A 136 -30.09 8.87 14.34
C VAL A 136 -31.20 8.26 15.20
N PRO A 137 -31.60 8.92 16.30
CA PRO A 137 -32.74 8.50 17.10
C PRO A 137 -34.00 8.34 16.23
N ARG A 138 -34.81 7.31 16.53
CA ARG A 138 -36.00 6.98 15.72
C ARG A 138 -37.05 8.09 15.72
N ASP A 139 -37.04 8.94 16.73
CA ASP A 139 -37.91 10.11 16.85
C ASP A 139 -37.39 11.34 16.09
N GLY A 140 -36.25 11.22 15.40
CA GLY A 140 -35.63 12.28 14.62
C GLY A 140 -35.01 13.39 15.47
N SER A 141 -34.98 13.25 16.80
CA SER A 141 -34.34 14.23 17.67
C SER A 141 -32.82 14.10 17.55
N VAL A 142 -32.15 15.13 17.05
CA VAL A 142 -30.69 15.19 17.01
C VAL A 142 -30.25 16.50 17.65
N ALA A 143 -29.53 16.40 18.77
CA ALA A 143 -28.83 17.55 19.31
C ALA A 143 -27.58 17.80 18.45
N VAL A 144 -27.50 18.97 17.82
CA VAL A 144 -26.28 19.41 17.13
C VAL A 144 -25.28 19.83 18.20
N ALA A 145 -24.26 19.02 18.44
CA ALA A 145 -23.19 19.37 19.36
C ALA A 145 -22.36 20.52 18.78
N GLY A 146 -22.22 21.64 19.51
CA GLY A 146 -21.36 22.77 19.14
C GLY A 146 -22.08 24.05 18.67
N SER A 147 -23.38 24.19 18.94
CA SER A 147 -24.11 25.47 18.84
C SER A 147 -24.16 26.19 20.19
#